data_AF-A0A920CJ35-F1
#
_entry.id   AF-A0A920CJ35-F1
#
_cell.length_a   1.000
_cell.length_b   1.000
_cell.length_c   1.000
_cell.angle_alpha   90.00
_cell.angle_beta   90.00
_cell.angle_gamma   90.00
#
_symmetry.space_group_name_H-M   'P 1'
#
loop_
_entity.id
_entity.type
_entity.pdbx_description
1 polymer ?
#
loop_
_entity_poly.entity_id
_entity_poly.type
_entity_poly.pdbx_seq_one_letter_code
_entity_poly.pdbx_strand_id
1 'polypeptide(L)'
;MESHRELFETYRRDVYRTCYFMLHDAADAEDLTQEVFMTLFRQNRENVEHMKAWIMRITVNLCLNYMRRRRSLERKISANPSLFAASEGRAVDQQVEEKESAEELAMLMNSLPAKIRAVLLLRYMHDFSFRL
;
A
#
# COMPACT_ATOMS: atom_id res chain seq x y z
N MET A 1 25.32 -1.42 -11.80
CA MET A 1 23.94 -1.03 -11.39
C MET A 1 23.11 -2.31 -11.33
N GLU A 2 22.32 -2.49 -10.28
CA GLU A 2 21.38 -3.62 -10.21
C GLU A 2 20.41 -3.55 -11.40
N SER A 3 20.19 -4.69 -12.05
CA SER A 3 19.19 -4.82 -13.10
C SER A 3 17.78 -4.64 -12.54
N HIS A 4 16.82 -4.27 -13.40
CA HIS A 4 15.41 -4.17 -12.99
C HIS A 4 14.89 -5.49 -12.38
N ARG A 5 15.37 -6.63 -12.90
CA ARG A 5 15.01 -7.96 -12.42
C ARG A 5 15.52 -8.22 -11.00
N GLU A 6 16.78 -7.89 -10.72
CA GLU A 6 17.36 -8.06 -9.38
C GLU A 6 16.62 -7.22 -8.34
N LEU A 7 16.31 -5.96 -8.67
CA LEU A 7 15.50 -5.09 -7.81
C LEU A 7 14.10 -5.68 -7.56
N PHE A 8 13.46 -6.19 -8.62
CA PHE A 8 12.14 -6.80 -8.48
C PHE A 8 12.17 -8.00 -7.54
N GLU A 9 13.04 -8.98 -7.79
CA GLU A 9 13.10 -10.19 -6.97
C GLU A 9 13.48 -9.91 -5.52
N THR A 10 14.38 -8.94 -5.31
CA THR A 10 14.82 -8.56 -3.96
C THR A 10 13.71 -7.89 -3.15
N TYR A 11 12.96 -6.97 -3.76
CA TYR A 11 12.05 -6.10 -3.01
C TYR A 11 10.57 -6.41 -3.20
N ARG A 12 10.16 -7.27 -4.15
CA ARG A 12 8.73 -7.49 -4.45
C ARG A 12 7.91 -7.93 -3.26
N ARG A 13 8.49 -8.77 -2.39
CA ARG A 13 7.79 -9.28 -1.20
C ARG A 13 7.56 -8.18 -0.17
N ASP A 14 8.56 -7.34 0.05
CA ASP A 14 8.50 -6.21 0.98
C ASP A 14 7.52 -5.13 0.50
N VAL A 15 7.56 -4.82 -0.81
CA VAL A 15 6.61 -3.90 -1.45
C VAL A 15 5.19 -4.43 -1.33
N TYR A 16 4.94 -5.68 -1.75
CA TYR A 16 3.62 -6.29 -1.71
C TYR A 16 3.03 -6.32 -0.30
N ARG A 17 3.82 -6.78 0.68
CA ARG A 17 3.37 -6.81 2.08
C ARG A 17 3.03 -5.42 2.59
N THR A 18 3.85 -4.42 2.27
CA THR A 18 3.59 -3.03 2.67
C THR A 18 2.31 -2.50 2.03
N CYS A 19 2.07 -2.76 0.75
CA CYS A 19 0.81 -2.42 0.09
C CYS A 19 -0.37 -3.13 0.75
N TYR A 20 -0.26 -4.45 1.00
CA TYR A 20 -1.31 -5.24 1.61
C TYR A 20 -1.70 -4.73 3.00
N PHE A 21 -0.73 -4.47 3.88
CA PHE A 21 -1.01 -3.92 5.21
C PHE A 21 -1.47 -2.45 5.19
N MET A 22 -1.23 -1.72 4.10
CA MET A 22 -1.76 -0.36 3.94
C MET A 22 -3.20 -0.36 3.44
N LEU A 23 -3.56 -1.31 2.56
CA LEU A 23 -4.80 -1.28 1.77
C LEU A 23 -5.85 -2.27 2.27
N HIS A 24 -5.42 -3.38 2.86
CA HIS A 24 -6.23 -4.53 3.29
C HIS A 24 -7.08 -5.13 2.17
N ASP A 25 -6.59 -5.05 0.93
CA ASP A 25 -7.20 -5.66 -0.24
C ASP A 25 -6.07 -6.25 -1.11
N ALA A 26 -6.19 -7.53 -1.44
CA ALA A 26 -5.13 -8.27 -2.14
C ALA A 26 -4.96 -7.80 -3.59
N ALA A 27 -6.06 -7.48 -4.27
CA ALA A 27 -6.04 -7.01 -5.66
C ALA A 27 -5.46 -5.59 -5.73
N ASP A 28 -5.93 -4.69 -4.88
CA ASP A 28 -5.37 -3.34 -4.78
C ASP A 28 -3.87 -3.38 -4.43
N ALA A 29 -3.45 -4.32 -3.56
CA ALA A 29 -2.06 -4.47 -3.17
C ALA A 29 -1.18 -4.99 -4.32
N GLU A 30 -1.68 -5.92 -5.13
CA GLU A 30 -1.01 -6.41 -6.32
C GLU A 30 -0.85 -5.30 -7.37
N ASP A 31 -1.94 -4.58 -7.67
CA ASP A 31 -1.94 -3.46 -8.61
C ASP A 31 -0.96 -2.36 -8.19
N LEU A 32 -0.99 -1.95 -6.91
CA LEU A 32 -0.06 -0.95 -6.41
C LEU A 32 1.38 -1.44 -6.35
N THR A 33 1.61 -2.74 -6.14
CA THR A 33 2.96 -3.31 -6.24
C THR A 33 3.51 -3.16 -7.66
N GLN A 34 2.69 -3.44 -8.67
CA GLN A 34 3.08 -3.21 -10.07
C GLN A 34 3.33 -1.73 -10.33
N GLU A 35 2.47 -0.83 -9.86
CA GLU A 35 2.65 0.62 -10.01
C GLU A 35 3.94 1.13 -9.35
N VAL A 36 4.32 0.59 -8.19
CA VAL A 36 5.60 0.88 -7.52
C VAL A 36 6.77 0.53 -8.42
N PHE A 37 6.82 -0.68 -8.96
CA PHE A 37 7.96 -1.10 -9.80
C PHE A 37 7.99 -0.37 -11.14
N MET A 38 6.83 -0.11 -11.76
CA MET A 38 6.75 0.73 -12.96
C MET A 38 7.29 2.15 -12.69
N THR A 39 6.94 2.72 -11.53
CA THR A 39 7.45 4.03 -11.11
C THR A 39 8.95 3.96 -10.87
N LEU A 40 9.42 2.96 -10.14
CA LEU A 40 10.83 2.73 -9.81
C LEU A 40 11.70 2.63 -11.07
N PHE A 41 11.25 1.87 -12.07
CA PHE A 41 12.01 1.59 -13.28
C PHE A 41 12.10 2.78 -14.23
N ARG A 42 11.20 3.76 -14.11
CA ARG A 42 11.23 5.01 -14.88
C ARG A 42 12.14 6.09 -14.26
N GLN A 43 12.63 5.88 -13.04
CA GLN A 43 13.44 6.87 -12.31
C GLN A 43 14.94 6.59 -12.48
N ASN A 44 15.74 7.68 -12.56
CA ASN A 44 17.20 7.56 -12.45
C ASN A 44 17.58 7.21 -11.00
N ARG A 45 18.39 6.16 -10.86
CA ARG A 45 18.79 5.52 -9.60
C ARG A 45 20.25 5.73 -9.23
N GLU A 46 21.04 6.37 -10.07
CA GLU A 46 22.51 6.45 -9.94
C GLU A 46 22.97 7.05 -8.61
N ASN A 47 22.18 7.94 -8.00
CA ASN A 47 22.50 8.63 -6.75
C ASN A 47 21.71 8.11 -5.53
N VAL A 48 21.11 6.92 -5.61
CA VAL A 48 20.33 6.37 -4.49
C VAL A 48 21.24 5.61 -3.53
N GLU A 49 21.59 6.25 -2.42
CA GLU A 49 22.42 5.63 -1.36
C GLU A 49 21.70 4.51 -0.60
N HIS A 50 20.39 4.66 -0.36
CA HIS A 50 19.59 3.73 0.42
C HIS A 50 18.41 3.18 -0.40
N MET A 51 18.69 2.16 -1.22
CA MET A 51 17.71 1.59 -2.16
C MET A 51 16.42 1.14 -1.46
N LYS A 52 16.52 0.35 -0.39
CA LYS A 52 15.33 -0.13 0.36
C LYS A 52 14.46 1.03 0.87
N ALA A 53 15.07 2.04 1.49
CA ALA A 53 14.35 3.19 2.03
C ALA A 53 13.68 4.01 0.93
N TRP A 54 14.34 4.17 -0.22
CA TRP A 54 13.79 4.87 -1.36
C TRP A 54 12.60 4.13 -1.99
N ILE A 55 12.70 2.81 -2.17
CA ILE A 55 11.58 1.98 -2.65
C ILE A 55 10.40 2.07 -1.67
N MET A 56 10.63 1.89 -0.37
CA MET A 56 9.56 1.98 0.64
C MET A 56 8.91 3.37 0.68
N ARG A 57 9.68 4.45 0.42
CA ARG A 57 9.13 5.79 0.26
C ARG A 57 8.18 5.88 -0.94
N ILE A 58 8.54 5.31 -2.09
CA ILE A 58 7.66 5.25 -3.27
C ILE A 58 6.39 4.46 -2.92
N THR A 59 6.54 3.27 -2.32
CA THR A 59 5.44 2.39 -1.91
C THR A 59 4.44 3.10 -1.00
N VAL A 60 4.91 3.69 0.10
CA VAL A 60 4.05 4.39 1.06
C VAL A 60 3.36 5.58 0.41
N ASN A 61 4.07 6.35 -0.42
CA ASN A 61 3.47 7.50 -1.10
C ASN A 61 2.34 7.10 -2.05
N LEU A 62 2.53 6.02 -2.83
CA LEU A 62 1.50 5.51 -3.72
C LEU A 62 0.29 5.00 -2.93
N CYS A 63 0.50 4.24 -1.84
CA CYS A 63 -0.59 3.79 -0.97
C CYS A 63 -1.38 4.96 -0.37
N LEU A 64 -0.70 5.99 0.14
CA LEU A 64 -1.34 7.17 0.70
C LEU A 64 -2.15 7.95 -0.34
N ASN A 65 -1.64 8.06 -1.56
CA ASN A 65 -2.33 8.72 -2.67
C ASN A 65 -3.55 7.91 -3.12
N TYR A 66 -3.43 6.60 -3.25
CA TYR A 66 -4.53 5.69 -3.57
C TYR A 66 -5.67 5.83 -2.54
N MET A 67 -5.38 5.70 -1.25
CA MET A 67 -6.36 5.87 -0.18
C MET A 67 -7.02 7.27 -0.18
N ARG A 68 -6.26 8.33 -0.50
CA ARG A 68 -6.82 9.69 -0.61
C ARG A 68 -7.81 9.78 -1.78
N ARG A 69 -7.49 9.18 -2.93
CA ARG A 69 -8.38 9.11 -4.10
C ARG A 69 -9.63 8.29 -3.79
N ARG A 70 -9.48 7.11 -3.18
CA ARG A 70 -10.60 6.23 -2.78
C ARG A 70 -11.58 6.95 -1.85
N ARG A 71 -11.10 7.59 -0.78
CA ARG A 71 -11.95 8.43 0.11
C ARG A 71 -12.60 9.63 -0.59
N SER A 72 -11.96 10.18 -1.62
CA SER A 72 -12.59 11.25 -2.39
C SER A 72 -13.70 10.73 -3.29
N LEU A 73 -13.57 9.52 -3.82
CA LEU A 73 -14.58 8.87 -4.64
C LEU A 73 -15.78 8.45 -3.79
N GLU A 74 -15.54 7.78 -2.65
CA GLU A 74 -16.57 7.40 -1.68
C GLU A 74 -17.44 8.60 -1.28
N ARG A 75 -16.83 9.74 -0.92
CA ARG A 75 -17.57 10.96 -0.59
C ARG A 75 -18.42 11.50 -1.73
N LYS A 76 -17.94 11.42 -2.98
CA LYS A 76 -18.71 11.84 -4.16
C LYS A 76 -19.90 10.91 -4.40
N ILE A 77 -19.71 9.60 -4.22
CA ILE A 77 -20.77 8.58 -4.33
C ILE A 77 -21.84 8.83 -3.25
N SER A 78 -21.43 9.00 -1.99
CA SER A 78 -22.38 9.29 -0.90
C SER A 78 -23.14 10.60 -1.10
N ALA A 79 -22.51 11.61 -1.70
CA ALA A 79 -23.17 12.88 -2.00
C ALA A 79 -24.16 12.79 -3.17
N ASN A 80 -24.05 11.79 -4.04
CA ASN A 80 -24.92 11.63 -5.20
C ASN A 80 -25.03 10.15 -5.59
N PRO A 81 -25.90 9.37 -4.92
CA PRO A 81 -25.99 7.92 -5.09
C PRO A 81 -26.35 7.45 -6.51
N SER A 82 -26.98 8.31 -7.32
CA SER A 82 -27.36 8.00 -8.69
C SER A 82 -26.18 8.02 -9.68
N LEU A 83 -25.01 8.55 -9.29
CA LEU A 83 -23.79 8.55 -10.13
C LEU A 83 -23.21 7.14 -10.36
N PHE A 84 -23.64 6.13 -9.60
CA PHE A 84 -23.06 4.78 -9.64
C PHE A 84 -24.09 3.64 -9.57
N ALA A 85 -25.34 3.87 -9.96
CA ALA A 85 -26.39 2.84 -10.03
C ALA A 85 -26.10 1.66 -11.01
N ALA A 86 -24.89 1.56 -11.56
CA ALA A 86 -24.46 0.51 -12.49
C ALA A 86 -23.17 -0.23 -12.08
N SER A 87 -22.62 -0.03 -10.88
CA SER A 87 -21.61 -0.96 -10.34
C SER A 87 -22.18 -1.60 -9.09
N GLU A 88 -22.70 -2.82 -9.24
CA GLU A 88 -22.88 -3.72 -8.11
C GLU A 88 -21.60 -3.68 -7.27
N GLY A 89 -21.78 -3.33 -5.99
CA GLY A 89 -20.70 -3.15 -5.07
C GLY A 89 -19.86 -4.42 -5.03
N ARG A 90 -18.54 -4.25 -5.10
CA ARG A 90 -17.65 -5.22 -4.48
C ARG A 90 -17.97 -5.20 -2.98
N ALA A 91 -18.95 -6.02 -2.59
CA ALA A 91 -19.01 -6.53 -1.25
C ALA A 91 -17.64 -7.19 -1.03
N VAL A 92 -16.91 -6.67 -0.05
CA VAL A 92 -15.59 -7.16 0.34
C VAL A 92 -15.83 -8.52 0.99
N ASP A 93 -15.90 -9.57 0.17
CA ASP A 93 -15.79 -10.95 0.65
C ASP A 93 -14.30 -11.21 0.86
N GLN A 94 -13.91 -10.99 2.11
CA GLN A 94 -12.62 -11.36 2.67
C GLN A 94 -12.60 -12.88 2.78
N GLN A 95 -11.87 -13.57 1.89
CA GLN A 95 -11.63 -15.00 2.04
C GLN A 95 -10.82 -15.27 3.32
N VAL A 96 -11.34 -16.26 4.04
CA VAL A 96 -11.16 -16.64 5.44
C VAL A 96 -9.93 -17.53 5.63
N GLU A 97 -9.54 -17.64 6.91
CA GLU A 97 -8.66 -18.66 7.52
C GLU A 97 -7.20 -18.23 7.72
N GLU A 98 -6.98 -17.39 8.75
CA GLU A 98 -6.19 -17.77 9.93
C GLU A 98 -6.16 -16.63 10.98
N LYS A 99 -6.80 -16.89 12.14
CA LYS A 99 -6.68 -16.22 13.47
C LYS A 99 -7.43 -14.90 13.68
N GLU A 100 -8.51 -14.97 14.45
CA GLU A 100 -9.28 -13.84 15.02
C GLU A 100 -8.40 -12.68 15.54
N SER A 101 -7.24 -12.98 16.13
CA SER A 101 -6.27 -11.97 16.60
C SER A 101 -5.62 -11.14 15.49
N ALA A 102 -5.43 -11.72 14.30
CA ALA A 102 -4.88 -11.01 13.14
C ALA A 102 -5.94 -10.09 12.50
N GLU A 103 -7.21 -10.47 12.58
CA GLU A 103 -8.33 -9.65 12.14
C GLU A 103 -8.53 -8.44 13.05
N GLU A 104 -8.52 -8.62 14.37
CA GLU A 104 -8.58 -7.50 15.31
C GLU A 104 -7.45 -6.50 15.08
N LEU A 105 -6.22 -7.00 14.88
CA LEU A 105 -5.08 -6.15 14.56
C LEU A 105 -5.28 -5.41 13.23
N ALA A 106 -5.82 -6.09 12.20
CA ALA A 106 -6.12 -5.46 10.92
C ALA A 106 -7.20 -4.38 11.04
N MET A 107 -8.25 -4.61 11.83
CA MET A 107 -9.30 -3.63 12.11
C MET A 107 -8.75 -2.42 12.87
N LEU A 108 -7.93 -2.65 13.91
CA LEU A 108 -7.26 -1.59 14.65
C LEU A 108 -6.34 -0.77 13.73
N MET A 109 -5.53 -1.43 12.91
CA MET A 109 -4.67 -0.76 11.93
C MET A 109 -5.49 0.05 10.91
N ASN A 110 -6.66 -0.44 10.51
CA ASN A 110 -7.58 0.27 9.63
C ASN A 110 -8.22 1.51 10.26
N SER A 111 -8.47 1.48 11.57
CA SER A 111 -8.97 2.65 12.31
C SER A 111 -7.95 3.80 12.39
N LEU A 112 -6.66 3.50 12.22
CA LEU A 112 -5.61 4.52 12.30
C LEU A 112 -5.60 5.42 11.06
N PRO A 113 -5.33 6.73 11.24
CA PRO A 113 -4.99 7.61 10.14
C PRO A 113 -3.88 7.01 9.28
N ALA A 114 -4.06 7.04 7.96
CA ALA A 114 -3.17 6.36 7.01
C ALA A 114 -1.68 6.72 7.18
N LYS A 115 -1.37 7.97 7.60
CA LYS A 115 0.01 8.40 7.89
C LYS A 115 0.60 7.70 9.11
N ILE A 116 -0.18 7.51 10.18
CA ILE A 116 0.27 6.84 11.40
C ILE A 116 0.50 5.37 11.10
N ARG A 117 -0.42 4.73 10.37
CA ARG A 117 -0.28 3.36 9.90
C ARG A 117 1.02 3.16 9.12
N ALA A 118 1.32 4.05 8.18
CA ALA A 118 2.55 4.00 7.40
C ALA A 118 3.80 4.06 8.30
N VAL A 119 3.81 4.95 9.31
CA VAL A 119 4.93 5.06 10.25
C VAL A 119 5.12 3.76 11.03
N LEU A 120 4.05 3.15 11.53
CA LEU A 120 4.12 1.87 12.25
C LEU A 120 4.65 0.76 11.35
N LEU A 121 4.16 0.63 10.11
CA LEU A 121 4.63 -0.40 9.19
C LEU A 121 6.10 -0.22 8.83
N LEU A 122 6.55 1.01 8.57
CA LEU A 122 7.97 1.30 8.33
C LEU A 122 8.85 0.94 9.54
N ARG A 123 8.35 1.15 10.76
CA ARG A 123 9.07 0.79 11.99
C ARG A 123 9.12 -0.72 12.22
N TYR A 124 7.97 -1.40 12.19
CA TYR A 124 7.83 -2.78 12.63
C TYR A 124 8.11 -3.83 11.55
N MET A 125 7.99 -3.48 10.26
CA MET A 125 8.28 -4.41 9.17
C MET A 125 9.65 -4.20 8.55
N HIS A 126 10.16 -2.97 8.59
CA HIS A 126 11.40 -2.59 7.90
C HIS A 126 12.51 -2.14 8.85
N ASP A 127 12.26 -2.15 10.17
CA ASP A 127 13.19 -1.74 11.22
C ASP A 127 13.74 -0.32 11.05
N PHE A 128 13.02 0.55 10.33
CA PHE A 128 13.47 1.93 10.15
C PHE A 128 13.44 2.70 11.46
N SER A 129 14.49 3.49 11.70
CA SER A 129 14.59 4.37 12.85
C SER A 129 13.99 5.74 12.54
N PHE A 130 13.48 6.40 13.58
CA PHE A 130 13.15 7.82 13.48
C PHE A 130 14.43 8.62 13.33
N ARG A 131 14.48 9.50 12.34
CA ARG A 131 15.47 10.56 12.30
C ARG A 131 14.88 11.71 13.12
N LEU A 132 15.21 11.71 14.42
CA LEU A 132 14.94 12.80 15.35
C LEU A 132 15.86 13.99 15.06
#